data_AF-A0A2N1YKG9-F1
#
_entry.id   AF-A0A2N1YKG9-F1
#
_cell.length_a   1.000
_cell.length_b   1.000
_cell.length_c   1.000
_cell.angle_alpha   90.00
_cell.angle_beta   90.00
_cell.angle_gamma   90.00
#
_symmetry.space_group_name_H-M   'P 1'
#
loop_
_entity.id
_entity.type
_entity.pdbx_description
1 polymer ?
#
loop_
_entity_poly.entity_id
_entity_poly.type
_entity_poly.pdbx_seq_one_letter_code
_entity_poly.pdbx_strand_id
1 'polypeptide(L)'
;MDTLLEQGTELMLIGMGVVFSFLILLVVLTTLMSSVINRFFPEASSVAALAPLPLPSVSPPVDAVTRRVIEDAVRQHRARTGRG
;
A
#
# COMPACT_ATOMS: atom_id res chain seq x y z
N MET A 1 -21.42 -47.68 -10.55
CA MET A 1 -20.32 -47.35 -9.61
C MET A 1 -19.81 -45.94 -9.88
N ASP A 2 -19.93 -45.45 -11.11
CA ASP A 2 -19.57 -44.08 -11.50
C ASP A 2 -20.53 -43.00 -10.97
N THR A 3 -21.80 -43.37 -10.73
CA THR A 3 -22.87 -42.44 -10.31
C THR A 3 -22.65 -41.79 -8.94
N LEU A 4 -22.00 -42.47 -8.00
CA LEU A 4 -21.76 -41.94 -6.64
C LEU A 4 -20.64 -40.89 -6.64
N LEU A 5 -19.60 -41.12 -7.45
CA LEU A 5 -18.51 -40.15 -7.60
C LEU A 5 -18.99 -38.92 -8.36
N GLU A 6 -19.78 -39.10 -9.41
CA GLU A 6 -20.42 -38.01 -10.17
C GLU A 6 -21.32 -37.16 -9.27
N GLN A 7 -22.18 -37.81 -8.48
CA GLN A 7 -23.05 -37.11 -7.52
C GLN A 7 -22.26 -36.41 -6.40
N GLY A 8 -21.17 -37.03 -5.90
CA GLY A 8 -20.27 -36.41 -4.94
C GLY A 8 -19.58 -35.16 -5.51
N THR A 9 -19.13 -35.21 -6.76
CA THR A 9 -18.52 -34.06 -7.43
C THR A 9 -19.50 -32.91 -7.68
N GLU A 10 -20.74 -33.23 -8.07
CA GLU A 10 -21.80 -32.24 -8.25
C GLU A 10 -22.11 -31.53 -6.92
N LEU A 11 -22.23 -32.30 -5.83
CA LEU A 11 -22.45 -31.77 -4.48
C LEU A 11 -21.28 -30.91 -3.99
N MET A 12 -20.03 -31.30 -4.26
CA MET A 12 -18.85 -30.50 -3.92
C MET A 12 -18.81 -29.20 -4.70
N LEU A 13 -19.12 -29.23 -5.99
CA LEU A 13 -19.12 -28.04 -6.85
C LEU A 13 -20.19 -27.04 -6.40
N ILE A 14 -21.42 -27.52 -6.15
CA ILE A 14 -22.50 -26.68 -5.64
C ILE A 14 -22.19 -26.16 -4.23
N GLY A 15 -21.77 -27.04 -3.32
CA GLY A 15 -21.46 -26.67 -1.93
C GLY A 15 -20.33 -25.65 -1.86
N MET A 16 -19.24 -25.87 -2.58
CA MET A 16 -18.11 -24.94 -2.66
C MET A 16 -18.52 -23.63 -3.33
N GLY A 17 -19.33 -23.67 -4.39
CA GLY A 17 -19.82 -22.48 -5.08
C GLY A 17 -20.71 -21.61 -4.20
N VAL A 18 -21.62 -22.21 -3.43
CA VAL A 18 -22.50 -21.48 -2.49
C VAL A 18 -21.68 -20.86 -1.36
N VAL A 19 -20.75 -21.60 -0.75
CA VAL A 19 -19.88 -21.05 0.30
C VAL A 19 -19.02 -19.92 -0.25
N PHE A 20 -18.40 -20.10 -1.42
CA PHE A 20 -17.60 -19.06 -2.05
C PHE A 20 -18.42 -17.80 -2.37
N SER A 21 -19.62 -17.96 -2.93
CA SER A 21 -20.54 -16.86 -3.21
C SER A 21 -20.96 -16.15 -1.92
N PHE A 22 -21.23 -16.90 -0.85
CA PHE A 22 -21.56 -16.36 0.46
C PHE A 22 -20.41 -15.55 1.05
N LEU A 23 -19.17 -16.06 0.97
CA LEU A 23 -17.98 -15.33 1.42
C LEU A 23 -17.75 -14.05 0.61
N ILE A 24 -17.87 -14.10 -0.72
CA ILE A 24 -17.81 -12.89 -1.56
C ILE A 24 -18.85 -11.87 -1.11
N LEU A 25 -20.10 -12.32 -0.91
CA LEU A 25 -21.19 -11.44 -0.49
C LEU A 25 -20.89 -10.81 0.88
N LEU A 26 -20.37 -11.58 1.83
CA LEU A 26 -19.93 -11.05 3.12
C LEU A 26 -18.79 -10.04 2.97
N VAL A 27 -17.78 -10.32 2.15
CA VAL A 27 -16.67 -9.39 1.88
C VAL A 27 -17.16 -8.10 1.24
N VAL A 28 -18.06 -8.18 0.27
CA VAL A 28 -18.66 -6.99 -0.36
C VAL A 28 -19.44 -6.18 0.67
N LEU A 29 -20.21 -6.84 1.54
CA LEU A 29 -20.99 -6.16 2.56
C LEU A 29 -20.10 -5.48 3.61
N THR A 30 -19.04 -6.14 4.08
CA THR A 30 -18.08 -5.54 5.01
C THR A 30 -17.26 -4.43 4.36
N THR A 31 -16.92 -4.56 3.08
CA THR A 31 -16.25 -3.51 2.31
C THR A 31 -17.16 -2.30 2.12
N LEU A 32 -18.44 -2.53 1.83
CA LEU A 32 -19.44 -1.46 1.77
C LEU A 32 -19.56 -0.75 3.11
N MET A 33 -19.66 -1.50 4.22
CA MET A 33 -19.63 -0.92 5.55
C MET A 33 -18.36 -0.11 5.79
N SER A 34 -17.18 -0.63 5.44
CA SER A 34 -15.90 0.09 5.55
C SER A 34 -15.90 1.40 4.74
N SER A 35 -16.41 1.37 3.51
CA SER A 35 -16.51 2.55 2.65
C SER A 35 -17.53 3.56 3.14
N VAL A 36 -18.69 3.10 3.61
CA VAL A 36 -19.77 3.94 4.16
C VAL A 36 -19.27 4.60 5.45
N ILE A 37 -18.67 3.84 6.36
CA ILE A 37 -18.10 4.38 7.60
C ILE A 37 -17.06 5.44 7.27
N ASN A 38 -16.06 5.15 6.42
CA ASN A 38 -15.01 6.12 6.07
C ASN A 38 -15.56 7.37 5.35
N ARG A 39 -16.70 7.25 4.65
CA ARG A 39 -17.33 8.37 3.93
C ARG A 39 -18.24 9.23 4.81
N PHE A 40 -19.03 8.64 5.69
CA PHE A 40 -20.04 9.33 6.51
C PHE A 40 -19.54 9.67 7.91
N PHE A 41 -18.63 8.87 8.45
CA PHE A 41 -17.84 9.14 9.64
C PHE A 41 -16.38 9.09 9.25
N PRO A 42 -15.85 10.13 8.55
CA PRO A 42 -14.41 10.30 8.46
C PRO A 42 -13.91 10.32 9.90
N GLU A 43 -13.35 9.20 10.37
CA GLU A 43 -12.47 9.25 11.51
C GLU A 43 -11.44 10.30 11.12
N ALA A 44 -11.43 11.42 11.84
CA ALA A 44 -10.51 12.50 11.58
C ALA A 44 -9.12 11.93 11.65
N SER A 45 -8.60 11.54 10.49
CA SER A 45 -7.24 11.11 10.14
C SER A 45 -6.32 11.10 11.37
N SER A 46 -6.49 10.13 12.27
CA SER A 46 -5.46 9.80 13.27
C SER A 46 -4.46 8.83 12.67
N VAL A 47 -4.75 8.30 11.48
CA VAL A 47 -3.71 8.26 10.45
C VAL A 47 -3.48 9.69 10.06
N ALA A 48 -2.68 10.42 10.85
CA ALA A 48 -1.81 11.40 10.24
C ALA A 48 -1.32 10.73 8.96
N ALA A 49 -1.60 11.36 7.82
CA ALA A 49 -0.83 11.08 6.64
C ALA A 49 0.60 10.84 7.13
N LEU A 50 1.27 9.85 6.58
CA LEU A 50 2.72 9.83 6.58
C LEU A 50 3.23 11.06 5.79
N ALA A 51 2.71 12.28 6.05
CA ALA A 51 3.55 13.44 6.21
C ALA A 51 4.66 12.98 7.15
N PRO A 52 5.92 12.99 6.69
CA PRO A 52 7.03 12.79 7.59
C PRO A 52 6.78 13.69 8.79
N LEU A 53 6.55 13.08 9.96
CA LEU A 53 6.75 13.77 11.21
C LEU A 53 8.10 14.49 11.04
N PRO A 54 8.24 15.78 11.38
CA PRO A 54 9.57 16.35 11.53
C PRO A 54 10.22 15.55 12.64
N LEU A 55 10.87 14.43 12.28
CA LEU A 55 11.95 13.86 13.03
C LEU A 55 12.82 15.09 13.33
N PRO A 56 13.19 15.35 14.59
CA PRO A 56 14.21 16.34 14.85
C PRO A 56 15.35 15.95 13.93
N SER A 57 15.61 16.79 12.93
CA SER A 57 16.62 16.48 11.93
C SER A 57 17.91 16.44 12.72
N VAL A 58 18.37 15.24 13.07
CA VAL A 58 19.74 14.97 13.48
C VAL A 58 20.59 15.02 12.20
N SER A 59 20.41 16.10 11.43
CA SER A 59 21.43 16.59 10.56
C SER A 59 22.27 17.48 11.46
N PRO A 60 23.56 17.20 11.68
CA PRO A 60 24.43 18.21 12.28
C PRO A 60 24.23 19.52 11.47
N PRO A 61 24.31 20.71 12.09
CA PRO A 61 24.25 21.96 11.35
C PRO A 61 25.37 21.92 10.30
N VAL A 62 25.02 21.51 9.08
CA VAL A 62 25.97 21.42 7.97
C VAL A 62 26.23 22.85 7.60
N ASP A 63 27.40 23.32 8.03
CA ASP A 63 27.85 24.68 7.87
C ASP A 63 27.71 25.13 6.40
N ALA A 64 27.40 26.41 6.19
CA ALA A 64 27.11 26.96 4.87
C ALA A 64 28.29 26.75 3.89
N VAL A 65 29.52 26.71 4.42
CA VAL A 65 30.74 26.42 3.65
C VAL A 65 30.71 24.98 3.13
N THR A 66 30.37 24.00 3.96
CA THR A 66 30.33 22.58 3.58
C THR A 66 29.31 22.32 2.49
N ARG A 67 28.13 22.97 2.54
CA ARG A 67 27.13 22.88 1.47
C ARG A 67 27.68 23.39 0.13
N ARG A 68 28.35 24.55 0.12
CA ARG A 68 28.95 25.12 -1.09
C ARG A 68 30.02 24.22 -1.69
N VAL A 69 30.88 23.64 -0.85
CA VAL A 69 31.93 22.72 -1.31
C VAL A 69 31.34 21.46 -1.95
N ILE A 70 30.27 20.91 -1.37
CA ILE A 70 29.56 19.75 -1.94
C ILE A 70 28.91 20.11 -3.28
N GLU A 71 28.24 21.27 -3.37
CA GLU A 71 27.63 21.75 -4.60
C GLU A 71 28.66 21.93 -5.73
N ASP A 72 29.81 22.53 -5.43
CA ASP A 72 30.90 22.69 -6.41
C ASP A 72 31.51 21.35 -6.82
N ALA A 73 31.74 20.44 -5.88
CA ALA A 73 32.24 19.11 -6.18
C ALA A 73 31.29 18.32 -7.10
N VAL A 74 29.97 18.40 -6.86
CA VAL A 74 28.96 17.75 -7.71
C VAL A 74 28.91 18.37 -9.10
N ARG A 75 29.00 19.71 -9.20
CA ARG A 75 29.07 20.42 -10.48
C ARG A 75 30.29 20.00 -11.30
N GLN A 76 31.44 19.90 -10.64
CA GLN A 76 32.69 19.46 -11.26
C GLN A 76 32.63 17.99 -11.71
N HIS A 77 31.99 17.12 -10.92
CA HIS A 77 31.79 15.73 -11.32
C HIS A 77 30.89 15.62 -12.55
N ARG A 78 29.76 16.34 -12.61
CA ARG A 78 28.87 16.34 -13.79
C ARG A 78 29.57 16.87 -15.05
N ALA A 79 30.39 17.91 -14.92
CA ALA A 79 31.17 18.45 -16.03
C ALA A 79 32.24 17.46 -16.53
N ARG A 80 32.80 16.63 -15.64
CA ARG A 80 33.73 15.55 -16.00
C ARG A 80 33.04 14.34 -16.63
N THR A 81 31.86 13.96 -16.10
CA THR A 81 31.13 12.77 -16.54
C THR A 81 30.39 12.99 -17.88
N GLY A 82 30.04 14.23 -18.24
CA GLY A 82 29.41 14.57 -19.53
C GLY A 82 30.38 14.70 -20.72
N ARG A 83 31.64 14.27 -20.59
CA ARG A 83 32.69 14.41 -21.62
C ARG A 83 33.32 13.06 -22.03
N GLY A 84 32.57 11.96 -21.88
CA GLY A 84 32.93 10.62 -22.32
C GLY A 84 31.92 10.10 -23.35
#